data_AF-A0A934FQB6-F1
#
_entry.id   AF-A0A934FQB6-F1
#
_cell.length_a   1.000
_cell.length_b   1.000
_cell.length_c   1.000
_cell.angle_alpha   90.00
_cell.angle_beta   90.00
_cell.angle_gamma   90.00
#
_symmetry.space_group_name_H-M   'P 1'
#
loop_
_entity.id
_entity.type
_entity.pdbx_description
1 polymer ?
#
loop_
_entity_poly.entity_id
_entity_poly.type
_entity_poly.pdbx_seq_one_letter_code
_entity_poly.pdbx_strand_id
1 'polypeptide(L)'
;MNLRTLSIPAILLALMLTSCGTFRRAGKDLFITVATPLTMIYGGGTDAVSTADGVREGLGGGPPTQVLATIPAYFYHSVKHGIYGVIHAVDFCLFPVYGVADIHPYGPEIEPLDYYNGTWFDNKKGDDGLDADSGETKR
;
A
#
# COMPACT_ATOMS: atom_id res chain seq x y z
N MET A 1 -11.27 -28.76 -4.00
CA MET A 1 -10.30 -27.69 -4.26
C MET A 1 -9.77 -27.86 -5.67
N ASN A 2 -9.98 -26.88 -6.56
CA ASN A 2 -9.56 -26.98 -7.98
C ASN A 2 -8.09 -26.52 -8.13
N LEU A 3 -7.34 -27.08 -9.08
CA LEU A 3 -5.94 -26.67 -9.36
C LEU A 3 -5.80 -25.15 -9.58
N ARG A 4 -6.81 -24.52 -10.19
CA ARG A 4 -6.88 -23.08 -10.45
C ARG A 4 -6.94 -22.22 -9.18
N THR A 5 -7.54 -22.74 -8.11
CA THR A 5 -7.61 -22.03 -6.82
C THR A 5 -6.30 -22.09 -6.03
N LEU A 6 -5.41 -23.06 -6.31
CA LEU A 6 -4.07 -23.12 -5.71
C LEU A 6 -3.03 -22.32 -6.51
N SER A 7 -3.20 -22.22 -7.84
CA SER A 7 -2.20 -21.61 -8.71
C SER A 7 -2.06 -20.09 -8.51
N ILE A 8 -3.15 -19.37 -8.28
CA ILE A 8 -3.13 -17.91 -8.08
C ILE A 8 -2.34 -17.50 -6.82
N PRO A 9 -2.63 -18.04 -5.62
CA PRO A 9 -1.85 -17.70 -4.43
C PRO A 9 -0.40 -18.20 -4.51
N ALA A 10 -0.14 -19.31 -5.20
CA ALA A 10 1.23 -19.79 -5.43
C ALA A 10 2.04 -18.86 -6.35
N ILE A 11 1.42 -18.33 -7.41
CA ILE A 11 2.06 -17.35 -8.30
C ILE A 11 2.33 -16.04 -7.57
N LEU A 12 1.35 -15.55 -6.79
CA LEU A 12 1.52 -14.35 -5.97
C LEU A 12 2.69 -14.51 -4.98
N LEU A 13 2.73 -15.64 -4.27
CA LEU A 13 3.80 -15.93 -3.32
C LEU A 13 5.17 -16.06 -4.01
N ALA A 14 5.22 -16.71 -5.18
CA ALA A 14 6.45 -16.83 -5.96
C ALA A 14 6.97 -15.47 -6.45
N LEU A 15 6.08 -14.56 -6.86
CA LEU A 15 6.44 -13.19 -7.24
C LEU A 15 6.95 -12.38 -6.05
N MET A 16 6.35 -12.53 -4.87
CA MET A 16 6.82 -11.84 -3.66
C MET A 16 8.19 -12.30 -3.16
N LEU A 17 8.51 -13.58 -3.32
CA LEU A 17 9.72 -14.20 -2.77
C LEU A 17 10.91 -14.21 -3.74
N THR A 18 10.75 -13.67 -4.94
CA THR A 18 11.82 -13.59 -5.92
C THR A 18 12.93 -12.63 -5.49
N SER A 19 14.18 -12.94 -5.87
CA SER A 19 15.35 -12.09 -5.64
C SER A 19 15.50 -10.98 -6.68
N CYS A 20 14.73 -11.02 -7.78
CA CYS A 20 14.73 -9.99 -8.82
C CYS A 20 13.87 -8.79 -8.37
N GLY A 21 14.46 -7.59 -8.31
CA GLY A 21 13.79 -6.38 -7.84
C GLY A 21 12.47 -6.09 -8.56
N THR A 22 12.46 -6.20 -9.90
CA THR A 22 11.28 -5.98 -10.74
C THR A 22 10.12 -6.93 -10.41
N PHE A 23 10.39 -8.24 -10.29
CA PHE A 23 9.34 -9.21 -9.99
C PHE A 23 8.86 -9.13 -8.54
N ARG A 24 9.76 -8.77 -7.60
CA ARG A 24 9.41 -8.55 -6.20
C ARG A 24 8.46 -7.36 -6.07
N ARG A 25 8.75 -6.28 -6.79
CA ARG A 25 7.88 -5.10 -6.90
C ARG A 25 6.52 -5.45 -7.51
N ALA A 26 6.49 -6.21 -8.61
CA ALA A 26 5.23 -6.70 -9.19
C ALA A 26 4.42 -7.56 -8.20
N GLY A 27 5.08 -8.35 -7.35
CA GLY A 27 4.43 -9.09 -6.27
C GLY A 27 3.77 -8.19 -5.22
N LYS A 28 4.44 -7.11 -4.81
CA LYS A 28 3.89 -6.07 -3.92
C LYS A 28 2.67 -5.39 -4.56
N ASP A 29 2.79 -4.95 -5.81
CA ASP A 29 1.71 -4.25 -6.52
C ASP A 29 0.45 -5.11 -6.65
N LEU A 30 0.62 -6.37 -7.04
CA LEU A 30 -0.47 -7.33 -7.13
C LEU A 30 -1.13 -7.58 -5.76
N PHE A 31 -0.33 -7.71 -4.71
CA PHE A 31 -0.84 -7.92 -3.36
C PHE A 31 -1.65 -6.75 -2.85
N ILE A 32 -1.11 -5.54 -2.96
CA ILE A 32 -1.79 -4.32 -2.52
C ILE A 32 -3.10 -4.17 -3.29
N THR A 33 -3.09 -4.42 -4.60
CA THR A 33 -4.29 -4.40 -5.43
C THR A 33 -5.36 -5.35 -4.89
N VAL A 34 -5.00 -6.61 -4.60
CA VAL A 34 -5.94 -7.61 -4.07
C VAL A 34 -6.38 -7.28 -2.63
N ALA A 35 -5.49 -6.72 -1.81
CA ALA A 35 -5.76 -6.34 -0.42
C ALA A 35 -6.52 -5.01 -0.30
N THR A 36 -6.62 -4.22 -1.37
CA THR A 36 -7.23 -2.87 -1.34
C THR A 36 -8.63 -2.84 -0.75
N PRO A 37 -9.57 -3.75 -1.06
CA PRO A 37 -10.89 -3.73 -0.43
C PRO A 37 -10.81 -3.82 1.11
N LEU A 38 -9.83 -4.57 1.63
CA LEU A 38 -9.60 -4.66 3.07
C LEU A 38 -9.00 -3.37 3.62
N THR A 39 -8.02 -2.77 2.94
CA THR A 39 -7.40 -1.50 3.41
C THR A 39 -8.37 -0.33 3.32
N MET A 40 -9.27 -0.30 2.34
CA MET A 40 -10.35 0.69 2.28
C MET A 40 -11.28 0.63 3.49
N ILE A 41 -11.61 -0.58 3.96
CA ILE A 41 -12.53 -0.77 5.08
C ILE A 41 -11.80 -0.60 6.41
N TYR A 42 -10.73 -1.36 6.63
CA TYR A 42 -10.01 -1.40 7.88
C TYR A 42 -9.08 -0.19 8.04
N GLY A 43 -8.19 0.04 7.07
CA GLY A 43 -7.29 1.20 7.06
C GLY A 43 -8.06 2.52 7.02
N GLY A 44 -9.09 2.60 6.18
CA GLY A 44 -9.98 3.76 6.17
C GLY A 44 -10.66 4.02 7.51
N GLY A 45 -10.99 2.96 8.26
CA GLY A 45 -11.53 3.03 9.62
C GLY A 45 -10.52 3.53 10.64
N THR A 46 -9.32 2.95 10.66
CA THR A 46 -8.27 3.31 11.64
C THR A 46 -7.80 4.75 11.44
N ASP A 47 -7.57 5.16 10.19
CA ASP A 47 -7.12 6.52 9.85
C ASP A 47 -8.21 7.55 10.17
N ALA A 48 -9.48 7.19 9.98
CA ALA A 48 -10.62 8.05 10.30
C ALA A 48 -10.79 8.26 11.79
N VAL A 49 -10.54 7.26 12.62
CA VAL A 49 -10.56 7.41 14.08
C VAL A 49 -9.45 8.35 14.53
N SER A 50 -8.22 8.15 14.05
CA SER A 50 -7.09 9.05 14.36
C SER A 50 -7.37 10.49 13.92
N THR A 51 -7.92 10.68 12.72
CA THR A 51 -8.30 12.01 12.21
C THR A 51 -9.40 12.64 13.06
N ALA A 52 -10.42 11.85 13.43
CA ALA A 52 -11.54 12.33 14.24
C ALA A 52 -11.10 12.70 15.66
N ASP A 53 -10.13 12.00 16.24
CA ASP A 53 -9.49 12.36 17.51
C ASP A 53 -8.79 13.71 17.41
N GLY A 54 -8.01 13.95 16.34
CA GLY A 54 -7.39 15.25 16.09
C GLY A 54 -8.40 16.39 15.96
N VAL A 55 -9.54 16.15 15.29
CA VAL A 55 -10.63 17.13 15.19
C VAL A 55 -11.29 17.38 16.55
N ARG A 56 -11.55 16.33 17.33
CA ARG A 56 -12.11 16.44 18.70
C ARG A 56 -11.21 17.31 19.56
N GLU A 57 -9.91 17.04 19.57
CA GLU A 57 -8.92 17.78 20.35
C GLU A 57 -8.78 19.22 19.88
N GLY A 58 -8.67 19.46 18.57
CA GLY A 58 -8.53 20.79 18.00
C GLY A 58 -9.74 21.70 18.23
N LEU A 59 -10.94 21.14 18.34
CA LEU A 59 -12.17 21.88 18.61
C LEU A 59 -12.53 21.95 20.10
N GLY A 60 -11.74 21.34 21.00
CA GLY A 60 -12.08 21.21 22.42
C GLY A 60 -13.40 20.45 22.65
N GLY A 61 -13.76 19.56 21.72
CA GLY A 61 -15.03 18.85 21.70
C GLY A 61 -15.03 17.57 22.53
N GLY A 62 -16.22 17.01 22.72
CA GLY A 62 -16.41 15.71 23.37
C GLY A 62 -16.55 14.55 22.38
N PRO A 63 -16.91 13.35 22.87
CA PRO A 63 -17.18 12.18 22.03
C PRO A 63 -18.16 12.42 20.86
N PRO A 64 -19.21 13.26 20.99
CA PRO A 64 -20.09 13.56 19.84
C PRO A 64 -19.36 14.23 18.67
N THR A 65 -18.40 15.11 18.94
CA THR A 65 -17.59 15.78 17.90
C THR A 65 -16.74 14.76 17.13
N GLN A 66 -16.17 13.79 17.85
CA GLN A 66 -15.40 12.70 17.23
C GLN A 66 -16.29 11.85 16.31
N VAL A 67 -17.46 11.39 16.80
CA VAL A 67 -18.38 10.57 15.99
C VAL A 67 -18.81 11.30 14.72
N LEU A 68 -19.12 12.59 14.81
CA LEU A 68 -19.48 13.41 13.65
C LEU A 68 -18.31 13.58 12.66
N ALA A 69 -17.07 13.67 13.16
CA ALA A 69 -15.88 13.78 12.33
C ALA A 69 -15.46 12.45 11.69
N THR A 70 -15.72 11.32 12.35
CA THR A 70 -15.34 9.98 11.84
C THR A 70 -15.99 9.66 10.51
N ILE A 71 -17.26 10.04 10.30
CA ILE A 71 -18.00 9.69 9.07
C ILE A 71 -17.33 10.28 7.81
N PRO A 72 -17.16 11.61 7.67
CA PRO A 72 -16.47 12.17 6.51
C PRO A 72 -15.00 11.77 6.44
N ALA A 73 -14.32 11.59 7.58
CA ALA A 73 -12.93 11.10 7.59
C ALA A 73 -12.82 9.68 7.04
N TYR A 74 -13.76 8.80 7.36
CA TYR A 74 -13.82 7.44 6.83
C TYR A 74 -13.97 7.45 5.32
N PHE A 75 -14.93 8.20 4.78
CA PHE A 75 -15.09 8.30 3.32
C PHE A 75 -13.82 8.81 2.64
N TYR A 76 -13.19 9.84 3.20
CA TYR A 76 -11.94 10.38 2.68
C TYR A 76 -10.83 9.31 2.64
N HIS A 77 -10.58 8.63 3.76
CA HIS A 77 -9.50 7.65 3.85
C HIS A 77 -9.79 6.37 3.08
N SER A 78 -11.03 5.89 3.07
CA SER A 78 -11.44 4.76 2.22
C SER A 78 -11.22 5.06 0.74
N VAL A 79 -11.57 6.26 0.27
CA VAL A 79 -11.31 6.67 -1.11
C VAL A 79 -9.81 6.79 -1.38
N LYS A 80 -9.05 7.37 -0.45
CA LYS A 80 -7.58 7.45 -0.52
C LYS A 80 -6.94 6.08 -0.70
N HIS A 81 -7.27 5.10 0.15
CA HIS A 81 -6.78 3.73 0.01
C HIS A 81 -7.22 3.07 -1.30
N GLY A 82 -8.44 3.35 -1.77
CA GLY A 82 -8.94 2.87 -3.05
C GLY A 82 -8.12 3.40 -4.23
N ILE A 83 -7.81 4.70 -4.24
CA ILE A 83 -6.94 5.33 -5.25
C ILE A 83 -5.55 4.69 -5.22
N TYR A 84 -4.97 4.50 -4.04
CA TYR A 84 -3.67 3.83 -3.92
C TYR A 84 -3.69 2.42 -4.50
N GLY A 85 -4.75 1.66 -4.23
CA GLY A 85 -4.95 0.35 -4.85
C GLY A 85 -5.02 0.37 -6.37
N VAL A 86 -5.72 1.35 -6.95
CA VAL A 86 -5.77 1.54 -8.41
C VAL A 86 -4.38 1.85 -8.97
N ILE A 87 -3.59 2.67 -8.29
CA ILE A 87 -2.24 3.00 -8.72
C ILE A 87 -1.35 1.76 -8.73
N HIS A 88 -1.39 0.94 -7.68
CA HIS A 88 -0.68 -0.35 -7.66
C HIS A 88 -1.19 -1.32 -8.74
N ALA A 89 -2.47 -1.30 -9.08
CA ALA A 89 -2.99 -2.10 -10.18
C ALA A 89 -2.40 -1.66 -11.53
N VAL A 90 -2.26 -0.35 -11.75
CA VAL A 90 -1.62 0.23 -12.94
C VAL A 90 -0.13 -0.11 -12.96
N ASP A 91 0.58 0.06 -11.84
CA ASP A 91 2.01 -0.27 -11.73
C ASP A 91 2.25 -1.77 -11.98
N PHE A 92 1.37 -2.65 -11.50
CA PHE A 92 1.41 -4.06 -11.87
C PHE A 92 1.24 -4.25 -13.38
N CYS A 93 0.27 -3.61 -14.03
CA CYS A 93 0.14 -3.73 -15.49
C CYS A 93 1.37 -3.20 -16.26
N LEU A 94 2.08 -2.22 -15.68
CA LEU A 94 3.27 -1.61 -16.27
C LEU A 94 4.58 -2.30 -15.85
N PHE A 95 4.56 -3.29 -14.95
CA PHE A 95 5.78 -3.97 -14.48
C PHE A 95 6.67 -4.51 -15.61
N PRO A 96 6.16 -5.03 -16.75
CA PRO A 96 7.03 -5.47 -17.83
C PRO A 96 7.78 -4.32 -18.49
N VAL A 97 7.16 -3.14 -18.58
CA VAL A 97 7.78 -1.93 -19.14
C VAL A 97 8.90 -1.45 -18.22
N TYR A 98 8.65 -1.40 -16.91
CA TYR A 98 9.66 -1.09 -15.91
C TYR A 98 10.82 -2.11 -15.95
N GLY A 99 10.51 -3.40 -16.06
CA GLY A 99 11.53 -4.45 -16.17
C GLY A 99 12.40 -4.36 -17.41
N VAL A 100 11.84 -3.96 -18.56
CA VAL A 100 12.63 -3.73 -19.77
C VAL A 100 13.53 -2.50 -19.61
N ALA A 101 13.04 -1.44 -18.97
CA ALA A 101 13.84 -0.25 -18.67
C ALA A 101 15.01 -0.58 -17.74
N ASP A 102 14.77 -1.38 -16.69
CA ASP A 102 15.79 -1.81 -15.71
C ASP A 102 16.93 -2.64 -16.32
N ILE A 103 16.66 -3.37 -17.41
CA ILE A 103 17.64 -4.24 -18.09
C ILE A 103 18.45 -3.47 -19.14
N HIS A 104 17.94 -2.34 -19.65
CA HIS A 104 18.61 -1.61 -20.72
C HIS A 104 19.77 -0.76 -20.15
N PRO A 105 21.02 -0.93 -20.64
CA PRO A 105 22.21 -0.26 -20.06
C PRO A 105 22.20 1.27 -20.18
N TYR A 106 21.32 1.82 -21.02
CA TYR A 106 21.04 3.26 -21.17
C TYR A 106 19.53 3.54 -21.10
N GLY A 107 18.78 2.68 -20.41
CA GLY A 107 17.32 2.83 -20.28
C GLY A 107 16.96 4.09 -19.51
N PRO A 108 15.80 4.70 -19.76
CA PRO A 108 15.28 5.73 -18.87
C PRO A 108 15.05 5.13 -17.47
N GLU A 109 15.45 5.84 -16.43
CA GLU A 109 15.08 5.50 -15.05
C GLU A 109 13.58 5.82 -14.89
N ILE A 110 12.73 4.79 -15.00
CA ILE A 110 11.29 4.92 -14.82
C ILE A 110 10.94 4.36 -13.45
N GLU A 111 10.58 5.26 -12.53
CA GLU A 111 10.09 4.87 -11.22
C GLU A 111 8.56 4.66 -11.26
N PRO A 112 8.04 3.63 -10.57
CA PRO A 112 6.61 3.47 -10.38
C PRO A 112 6.05 4.58 -9.49
N LEU A 113 4.74 4.77 -9.52
CA LEU A 113 4.06 5.79 -8.73
C LEU A 113 4.04 5.45 -7.23
N ASP A 114 4.03 4.16 -6.89
CA ASP A 114 4.30 3.56 -5.57
C ASP A 114 3.92 4.43 -4.34
N TYR A 115 2.67 4.33 -3.89
CA TYR A 115 2.16 5.15 -2.76
C TYR A 115 2.18 4.45 -1.40
N TYR A 116 2.25 3.11 -1.35
CA TYR A 116 2.54 2.37 -0.12
C TYR A 116 4.02 1.99 -0.08
N ASN A 117 4.83 2.94 0.38
CA ASN A 117 6.28 2.81 0.56
C ASN A 117 6.65 2.46 2.00
N GLY A 118 7.90 2.01 2.21
CA GLY A 118 8.42 1.67 3.54
C GLY A 118 7.80 0.40 4.13
N THR A 119 7.08 -0.36 3.30
CA THR A 119 6.45 -1.60 3.71
C THR A 119 7.52 -2.68 3.89
N TRP A 120 7.17 -3.80 4.54
CA TRP A 120 8.12 -4.91 4.68
C TRP A 120 8.60 -5.50 3.32
N PHE A 121 7.94 -5.16 2.20
CA PHE A 121 8.40 -5.47 0.84
C PHE A 121 9.58 -4.60 0.37
N ASP A 122 9.70 -3.40 0.92
CA ASP A 122 10.67 -2.38 0.53
C ASP A 122 11.98 -2.52 1.33
N ASN A 123 11.91 -3.17 2.50
CA ASN A 123 13.07 -3.45 3.34
C ASN A 123 14.04 -4.42 2.64
N LYS A 124 15.21 -3.92 2.23
CA LYS A 124 16.37 -4.77 1.92
C LYS A 124 16.88 -5.33 3.24
N LYS A 125 17.28 -6.61 3.30
CA LYS A 125 17.93 -7.21 4.48
C LYS A 125 19.09 -6.30 4.93
N GLY A 126 18.90 -5.52 6.00
CA GLY A 126 19.87 -4.56 6.51
C GLY A 126 19.34 -3.16 6.84
N ASP A 127 18.20 -2.73 6.28
CA ASP A 127 17.62 -1.41 6.58
C ASP A 127 16.42 -1.55 7.53
N ASP A 128 16.71 -1.81 8.80
CA ASP A 128 15.71 -1.79 9.89
C ASP A 128 15.48 -0.33 10.35
N GLY A 129 14.92 0.52 9.49
CA GLY A 129 14.59 1.92 9.79
C GLY A 129 13.13 2.25 9.45
N LEU A 130 12.25 2.10 10.45
CA LEU A 130 10.82 2.48 10.55
C LEU A 130 10.28 3.58 9.59
N ASP A 131 9.02 3.60 9.12
CA ASP A 131 7.84 2.73 9.28
C ASP A 131 6.77 3.15 8.24
N ALA A 132 6.09 2.21 7.58
CA ALA A 132 5.00 2.51 6.64
C ALA A 132 3.70 2.98 7.31
N ASP A 133 3.55 2.81 8.63
CA ASP A 133 2.33 3.14 9.38
C ASP A 133 2.55 4.07 10.60
N SER A 134 3.74 4.15 11.21
CA SER A 134 3.86 4.79 12.56
C SER A 134 4.19 6.27 12.65
N GLY A 135 4.67 6.93 11.61
CA GLY A 135 4.98 8.36 11.73
C GLY A 135 6.09 8.74 12.72
N GLU A 136 7.05 7.87 13.05
CA GLU A 136 8.35 8.30 13.60
C GLU A 136 9.52 7.44 13.11
N THR A 137 10.68 8.09 12.94
CA THR A 137 11.96 7.45 12.58
C THR A 137 12.59 6.76 13.78
N LYS A 138 13.01 5.50 13.58
CA LYS A 138 14.02 4.86 14.43
C LYS A 138 15.31 5.67 14.26
N ARG A 139 15.74 6.37 15.31
CA ARG A 139 17.11 6.90 15.42
C ARG A 139 18.12 5.76 15.47
#